data_AF-A0A9E1Y8L3-F1
#
_entry.id   AF-A0A9E1Y8L3-F1
#
_cell.length_a   1.000
_cell.length_b   1.000
_cell.length_c   1.000
_cell.angle_alpha   90.00
_cell.angle_beta   90.00
_cell.angle_gamma   90.00
#
_symmetry.space_group_name_H-M   'P 1'
#
loop_
_entity.id
_entity.type
_entity.pdbx_description
1 polymer ?
#
loop_
_entity_poly.entity_id
_entity_poly.type
_entity_poly.pdbx_seq_one_letter_code
_entity_poly.pdbx_strand_id
1 'polypeptide(L)'
;MLEQRRDSGLLGNNILDQGLNFDIEIRLGCGAYICGEESALIESLEGKCGIPRNRPPYPFSQGYLGKPTVVNNVETFFANREIDASHPDILIDQNRCIFCNLCVRASQEKDRKNVFAISGRGINKHLIVNSISGELKDSDSDIDIADHAVHICPTGAILIKRTGYQVAIGERMIE
;
A
#
# COMPACT_ATOMS: atom_id res chain seq x y z
N MET A 1 12.58 -18.99 2.11
CA MET A 1 12.12 -17.63 1.76
C MET A 1 11.50 -16.92 2.95
N LEU A 2 10.37 -17.35 3.53
CA LEU A 2 9.81 -16.67 4.72
C LEU A 2 10.75 -16.73 5.92
N GLU A 3 11.35 -17.89 6.18
CA GLU A 3 12.32 -18.04 7.28
C GLU A 3 13.52 -17.09 7.15
N GLN A 4 14.09 -16.99 5.94
CA GLN A 4 15.16 -16.05 5.66
C GLN A 4 14.77 -14.59 5.90
N ARG A 5 13.49 -14.23 5.72
CA ARG A 5 12.99 -12.87 6.02
C ARG A 5 12.85 -12.66 7.53
N ARG A 6 12.51 -13.71 8.29
CA ARG A 6 12.52 -13.68 9.77
C ARG A 6 13.94 -13.53 10.30
N ASP A 7 14.87 -14.32 9.77
CA ASP A 7 16.30 -14.25 10.12
C ASP A 7 16.90 -12.88 9.82
N SER A 8 16.44 -12.21 8.75
CA SER A 8 16.88 -10.86 8.40
C SER A 8 16.15 -9.74 9.15
N GLY A 9 15.29 -10.05 10.14
CA GLY A 9 14.53 -9.06 10.90
C GLY A 9 13.48 -8.28 10.08
N LEU A 10 13.05 -8.82 8.93
CA LEU A 10 12.05 -8.21 8.04
C LEU A 10 10.63 -8.77 8.26
N LEU A 11 10.51 -9.81 9.09
CA LEU A 11 9.25 -10.49 9.43
C LEU A 11 9.36 -11.06 10.85
N GLY A 12 8.26 -11.16 11.57
CA GLY A 12 8.20 -11.62 12.96
C GLY A 12 8.05 -10.47 13.95
N ASN A 13 8.78 -10.55 15.07
CA ASN A 13 8.69 -9.57 16.16
C ASN A 13 9.74 -8.47 16.00
N ASN A 14 9.38 -7.24 16.39
CA ASN A 14 10.25 -6.07 16.40
C ASN A 14 11.00 -5.85 15.07
N ILE A 15 10.25 -5.84 13.97
CA ILE A 15 10.78 -5.68 12.61
C ILE A 15 11.66 -4.43 12.54
N LEU A 16 12.92 -4.62 12.11
CA LEU A 16 13.94 -3.58 11.98
C LEU A 16 14.11 -2.71 13.25
N ASP A 17 13.86 -3.26 14.44
CA ASP A 17 13.91 -2.57 15.73
C ASP A 17 12.94 -1.38 15.89
N GLN A 18 11.82 -1.41 15.15
CA GLN A 18 10.83 -0.32 15.14
C GLN A 18 9.62 -0.55 16.06
N GLY A 19 9.62 -1.61 16.89
CA GLY A 19 8.49 -1.97 17.74
C GLY A 19 7.27 -2.53 16.99
N LEU A 20 7.40 -2.79 15.70
CA LEU A 20 6.34 -3.36 14.85
C LEU A 20 6.45 -4.88 14.80
N ASN A 21 5.34 -5.57 15.07
CA ASN A 21 5.25 -7.03 14.93
C ASN A 21 4.33 -7.38 13.75
N PHE A 22 4.82 -8.19 12.80
CA PHE A 22 4.04 -8.66 11.67
C PHE A 22 4.61 -9.98 11.16
N ASP A 23 3.77 -11.01 11.01
CA ASP A 23 4.18 -12.33 10.54
C ASP A 23 3.22 -12.88 9.48
N ILE A 24 3.69 -13.86 8.71
CA ILE A 24 2.95 -14.51 7.64
C ILE A 24 2.97 -16.01 7.87
N GLU A 25 1.77 -16.60 7.94
CA GLU A 25 1.57 -18.04 7.94
C GLU A 25 1.00 -18.49 6.59
N ILE A 26 1.54 -19.58 6.03
CA ILE A 26 1.00 -20.21 4.83
C ILE A 26 0.14 -21.39 5.27
N ARG A 27 -1.14 -21.36 4.91
CA ARG A 27 -2.12 -22.43 5.16
C ARG A 27 -2.49 -23.09 3.84
N LEU A 28 -2.37 -24.41 3.79
CA LEU A 28 -2.77 -25.21 2.63
C LEU A 28 -4.25 -25.61 2.77
N GLY A 29 -5.04 -25.33 1.73
CA GLY A 29 -6.43 -25.77 1.65
C GLY A 29 -6.54 -27.27 1.32
N CYS A 30 -7.70 -27.87 1.59
CA CYS A 30 -7.96 -29.29 1.39
C CYS A 30 -8.79 -29.60 0.12
N GLY A 31 -8.60 -28.82 -0.95
CA GLY A 31 -9.21 -29.10 -2.27
C GLY A 31 -10.68 -28.71 -2.44
N ALA A 32 -11.27 -27.97 -1.50
CA ALA A 32 -12.64 -27.48 -1.62
C ALA A 32 -12.70 -26.14 -2.35
N TYR A 33 -13.31 -26.11 -3.54
CA TYR A 33 -13.49 -24.89 -4.34
C TYR A 33 -14.21 -23.78 -3.57
N ILE A 34 -15.20 -24.14 -2.74
CA ILE A 34 -15.97 -23.18 -1.93
C ILE A 34 -15.09 -22.40 -0.94
N CYS A 35 -13.95 -22.96 -0.49
CA CYS A 35 -13.00 -22.26 0.37
C CYS A 35 -12.26 -21.12 -0.35
N GLY A 36 -12.50 -20.89 -1.65
CA GLY A 36 -12.10 -19.65 -2.33
C GLY A 36 -13.01 -18.47 -2.03
N GLU A 37 -14.22 -18.71 -1.49
CA GLU A 37 -15.10 -17.65 -0.99
C GLU A 37 -14.56 -17.13 0.34
N GLU A 38 -14.61 -15.81 0.53
CA GLU A 38 -13.98 -15.10 1.64
C GLU A 38 -14.34 -15.65 3.03
N SER A 39 -15.64 -15.85 3.30
CA SER A 39 -16.09 -16.31 4.62
C SER A 39 -15.89 -17.80 4.84
N ALA A 40 -16.02 -18.62 3.79
CA ALA A 40 -15.68 -20.03 3.81
C ALA A 40 -14.18 -20.27 4.01
N LEU A 41 -13.33 -19.42 3.43
CA LEU A 41 -11.89 -19.41 3.68
C LEU A 41 -11.60 -19.17 5.16
N ILE A 42 -12.27 -18.19 5.77
CA ILE A 42 -12.14 -17.88 7.20
C ILE A 42 -12.55 -19.09 8.07
N GLU A 43 -13.68 -19.72 7.78
CA GLU A 43 -14.09 -20.96 8.49
C GLU A 43 -13.05 -22.08 8.37
N SER A 44 -12.50 -22.27 7.16
CA SER A 44 -11.43 -23.25 6.93
C SER A 44 -10.16 -22.91 7.72
N LEU A 45 -9.79 -21.62 7.85
CA LEU A 45 -8.65 -21.17 8.65
C LEU A 45 -8.88 -21.36 10.16
N GLU A 46 -10.14 -21.35 10.59
CA GLU A 46 -10.56 -21.66 11.96
C GLU A 46 -10.65 -23.18 12.22
N GLY A 47 -10.33 -24.03 11.24
CA GLY A 47 -10.36 -25.49 11.35
C GLY A 47 -11.77 -26.09 11.22
N LYS A 48 -12.74 -25.32 10.73
CA LYS A 48 -14.12 -25.75 10.51
C LYS A 48 -14.35 -26.12 9.04
N CYS A 49 -15.52 -26.67 8.74
CA CYS A 49 -15.94 -26.87 7.36
C CYS A 49 -16.12 -25.49 6.68
N GLY A 50 -15.63 -25.34 5.45
CA GLY A 50 -15.71 -24.10 4.68
C GLY A 50 -17.12 -23.78 4.18
N ILE A 51 -18.05 -23.55 5.12
CA ILE A 51 -19.42 -23.15 4.86
C ILE A 51 -19.45 -21.61 4.87
N PRO A 52 -19.91 -20.95 3.81
CA PRO A 52 -20.04 -19.49 3.80
C PRO A 52 -20.91 -18.98 4.95
N ARG A 53 -20.50 -17.86 5.55
CA ARG A 53 -21.27 -17.15 6.58
C ARG A 53 -22.32 -16.27 5.92
N ASN A 54 -23.50 -16.18 6.53
CA ASN A 54 -24.48 -15.16 6.14
C ASN A 54 -23.93 -13.77 6.44
N ARG A 55 -24.11 -12.85 5.49
CA ARG A 55 -23.72 -11.44 5.61
C ARG A 55 -24.99 -10.62 5.87
N PRO A 56 -24.98 -9.62 6.77
CA PRO A 56 -23.91 -9.24 7.71
C PRO A 56 -23.74 -10.21 8.91
N PRO A 57 -22.59 -10.20 9.62
CA PRO A 57 -21.47 -9.25 9.52
C PRO A 57 -20.52 -9.53 8.35
N TYR A 58 -19.85 -8.47 7.88
CA TYR A 58 -18.79 -8.58 6.87
C TYR A 58 -17.43 -8.84 7.55
N PRO A 59 -16.47 -9.50 6.87
CA PRO A 59 -15.18 -9.84 7.47
C PRO A 59 -14.37 -8.65 8.00
N PHE A 60 -14.48 -7.49 7.36
CA PHE A 60 -13.80 -6.27 7.82
C PHE A 60 -14.26 -5.81 9.20
N SER A 61 -15.51 -6.11 9.60
CA SER A 61 -15.99 -5.85 10.95
C SER A 61 -15.77 -7.05 11.86
N GLN A 62 -16.10 -8.27 11.39
CA GLN A 62 -15.96 -9.50 12.16
C GLN A 62 -15.64 -10.70 11.25
N GLY A 63 -14.35 -11.00 11.11
CA GLY A 63 -13.83 -12.09 10.28
C GLY A 63 -13.16 -13.21 11.09
N TYR A 64 -11.88 -13.42 10.84
CA TYR A 64 -11.06 -14.46 11.47
C TYR A 64 -10.98 -14.28 12.99
N LEU A 65 -11.38 -15.31 13.74
CA LEU A 65 -11.44 -15.29 15.21
C LEU A 65 -12.26 -14.11 15.77
N GLY A 66 -13.26 -13.66 15.01
CA GLY A 66 -14.11 -12.53 15.37
C GLY A 66 -13.40 -11.17 15.36
N LYS A 67 -12.25 -11.05 14.68
CA LYS A 67 -11.49 -9.80 14.56
C LYS A 67 -11.70 -9.15 13.17
N PRO A 68 -11.51 -7.83 13.05
CA PRO A 68 -11.46 -7.15 11.75
C PRO A 68 -10.47 -7.83 10.80
N THR A 69 -10.97 -8.32 9.67
CA THR A 69 -10.20 -9.13 8.72
C THR A 69 -10.40 -8.62 7.30
N VAL A 70 -9.32 -8.42 6.57
CA VAL A 70 -9.35 -8.07 5.15
C VAL A 70 -8.85 -9.27 4.36
N VAL A 71 -9.65 -9.76 3.42
CA VAL A 71 -9.25 -10.81 2.50
C VAL A 71 -9.05 -10.21 1.12
N ASN A 72 -7.83 -10.33 0.59
CA ASN A 72 -7.49 -9.89 -0.74
C ASN A 72 -7.06 -11.07 -1.60
N ASN A 73 -7.40 -11.02 -2.89
CA ASN A 73 -6.80 -11.91 -3.88
C ASN A 73 -5.30 -11.57 -4.06
N VAL A 74 -4.51 -12.57 -4.42
CA VAL A 74 -3.07 -12.43 -4.70
C VAL A 74 -2.81 -11.36 -5.76
N GLU A 75 -3.55 -11.34 -6.87
CA GLU A 75 -3.40 -10.38 -7.97
C GLU A 75 -3.71 -8.94 -7.52
N THR A 76 -4.73 -8.77 -6.69
CA THR A 76 -5.08 -7.45 -6.13
C THR A 76 -4.02 -6.98 -5.13
N PHE A 77 -3.53 -7.90 -4.29
CA PHE A 77 -2.57 -7.58 -3.25
C PHE A 77 -1.17 -7.28 -3.83
N PHE A 78 -0.77 -8.02 -4.88
CA PHE A 78 0.50 -7.87 -5.60
C PHE A 78 0.29 -7.46 -7.06
N ALA A 79 -0.54 -6.44 -7.29
CA ALA A 79 -0.69 -5.86 -8.62
C ALA A 79 0.66 -5.34 -9.13
N ASN A 80 0.88 -5.37 -10.44
CA ASN A 80 2.04 -4.70 -11.04
C ASN A 80 1.92 -3.20 -10.76
N ARG A 81 2.77 -2.67 -9.88
CA ARG A 81 2.79 -1.26 -9.52
C ARG A 81 4.06 -0.63 -10.06
N GLU A 82 3.89 0.35 -10.94
CA GLU A 82 4.96 1.26 -11.31
C GLU A 82 5.20 2.20 -10.13
N ILE A 83 6.15 1.81 -9.28
CA ILE A 83 6.54 2.57 -8.10
C ILE A 83 7.93 3.13 -8.31
N ASP A 84 8.04 4.46 -8.21
CA ASP A 84 9.32 5.12 -8.00
C ASP A 84 9.54 5.30 -6.49
N ALA A 85 10.43 4.51 -5.92
CA ALA A 85 10.87 4.61 -4.52
C ALA A 85 12.35 5.00 -4.43
N SER A 86 12.89 5.66 -5.44
CA SER A 86 14.32 5.97 -5.55
C SER A 86 14.78 7.05 -4.55
N HIS A 87 13.93 8.01 -4.21
CA HIS A 87 14.20 9.05 -3.19
C HIS A 87 14.12 8.49 -1.75
N PRO A 88 14.97 8.93 -0.80
CA PRO A 88 15.04 8.35 0.55
C PRO A 88 13.71 8.37 1.31
N ASP A 89 12.96 9.48 1.23
CA ASP A 89 11.76 9.72 2.06
C ASP A 89 10.43 9.81 1.30
N ILE A 90 10.44 9.83 -0.03
CA ILE A 90 9.24 10.03 -0.85
C ILE A 90 9.16 8.86 -1.83
N LEU A 91 7.96 8.38 -2.12
CA LEU A 91 7.70 7.43 -3.17
C LEU A 91 6.47 7.84 -3.99
N ILE A 92 6.44 7.42 -5.24
CA ILE A 92 5.32 7.64 -6.16
C ILE A 92 4.79 6.29 -6.61
N ASP A 93 3.50 6.03 -6.38
CA ASP A 93 2.75 4.92 -6.94
C ASP A 93 1.92 5.43 -8.12
N GLN A 94 2.42 5.21 -9.35
CA GLN A 94 1.79 5.76 -10.55
C GLN A 94 0.38 5.22 -10.77
N ASN A 95 0.09 3.99 -10.32
CA ASN A 95 -1.23 3.37 -10.46
C ASN A 95 -2.31 4.07 -9.63
N ARG A 96 -1.94 4.88 -8.64
CA ARG A 96 -2.90 5.67 -7.85
C ARG A 96 -3.15 7.05 -8.44
N CYS A 97 -2.36 7.49 -9.41
CA CYS A 97 -2.47 8.84 -9.95
C CYS A 97 -3.68 8.98 -10.88
N ILE A 98 -4.59 9.90 -10.55
CA ILE A 98 -5.76 10.24 -11.40
C ILE A 98 -5.48 11.40 -12.37
N PHE A 99 -4.23 11.86 -12.47
CA PHE A 99 -3.80 12.94 -13.36
C PHE A 99 -4.55 14.27 -13.18
N CYS A 100 -4.89 14.62 -11.93
CA CYS A 100 -5.62 15.83 -11.58
C CYS A 100 -4.78 17.13 -11.65
N ASN A 101 -3.47 17.04 -11.92
CA ASN A 101 -2.51 18.15 -11.96
C ASN A 101 -2.27 18.90 -10.63
N LEU A 102 -2.83 18.47 -9.50
CA LEU A 102 -2.66 19.18 -8.22
C LEU A 102 -1.19 19.24 -7.76
N CYS A 103 -0.46 18.14 -7.82
CA CYS A 103 0.96 18.10 -7.46
C CYS A 103 1.82 18.97 -8.38
N VAL A 104 1.52 19.00 -9.68
CA VAL A 104 2.21 19.85 -10.67
C VAL A 104 2.02 21.32 -10.35
N ARG A 105 0.77 21.76 -10.12
CA ARG A 105 0.48 23.15 -9.77
C ARG A 105 1.06 23.54 -8.43
N ALA A 106 0.93 22.68 -7.41
CA ALA A 106 1.50 22.93 -6.09
C ALA A 106 3.01 23.11 -6.16
N SER A 107 3.71 22.23 -6.89
CA SER A 107 5.14 22.34 -7.12
C SER A 107 5.49 23.71 -7.70
N GLN A 108 4.84 24.10 -8.81
CA GLN A 108 5.17 25.33 -9.54
C GLN A 108 4.78 26.61 -8.81
N GLU A 109 3.57 26.67 -8.27
CA GLU A 109 2.97 27.90 -7.76
C GLU A 109 3.29 28.13 -6.28
N LYS A 110 3.26 27.08 -5.47
CA LYS A 110 3.46 27.18 -4.01
C LYS A 110 4.89 26.91 -3.61
N ASP A 111 5.45 25.80 -4.10
CA ASP A 111 6.80 25.37 -3.73
C ASP A 111 7.86 26.09 -4.59
N ARG A 112 7.43 26.79 -5.66
CA ARG A 112 8.29 27.48 -6.65
C ARG A 112 9.36 26.57 -7.25
N LYS A 113 9.02 25.29 -7.36
CA LYS A 113 9.85 24.22 -7.91
C LYS A 113 9.14 23.62 -9.10
N ASN A 114 9.88 23.06 -10.06
CA ASN A 114 9.25 22.41 -11.21
C ASN A 114 9.52 20.91 -11.18
N VAL A 115 9.20 20.24 -10.07
CA VAL A 115 9.54 18.81 -9.88
C VAL A 115 8.63 17.91 -10.70
N PHE A 116 7.33 18.21 -10.74
CA PHE A 116 6.35 17.34 -11.38
C PHE A 116 5.85 17.91 -12.70
N ALA A 117 5.62 17.04 -13.66
CA ALA A 117 4.84 17.34 -14.86
C ALA A 117 3.97 16.13 -15.24
N ILE A 118 2.95 16.38 -16.06
CA ILE A 118 2.18 15.29 -16.67
C ILE A 118 2.56 15.21 -18.14
N SER A 119 2.93 14.01 -18.57
CA SER A 119 3.30 13.71 -19.95
C SER A 119 2.37 12.66 -20.56
N GLY A 120 2.48 12.48 -21.87
CA GLY A 120 1.68 11.53 -22.64
C GLY A 120 0.25 11.99 -22.94
N ARG A 121 -0.49 11.11 -23.63
CA ARG A 121 -1.88 11.35 -24.06
C ARG A 121 -2.69 10.05 -24.00
N GLY A 122 -3.99 10.17 -23.73
CA GLY A 122 -4.89 9.02 -23.66
C GLY A 122 -4.43 8.01 -22.61
N ILE A 123 -4.36 6.73 -23.02
CA ILE A 123 -3.89 5.62 -22.16
C ILE A 123 -2.42 5.70 -21.77
N ASN A 124 -1.61 6.49 -22.49
CA ASN A 124 -0.18 6.67 -22.21
C ASN A 124 0.10 7.89 -21.31
N LYS A 125 -0.94 8.51 -20.74
CA LYS A 125 -0.80 9.65 -19.84
C LYS A 125 -0.23 9.18 -18.51
N HIS A 126 0.84 9.81 -18.05
CA HIS A 126 1.52 9.44 -16.80
C HIS A 126 2.12 10.67 -16.12
N LEU A 127 2.36 10.56 -14.81
CA LEU A 127 3.09 11.55 -14.03
C LEU A 127 4.58 11.34 -14.28
N ILE A 128 5.31 12.42 -14.56
CA ILE A 128 6.77 12.39 -14.70
C ILE A 128 7.41 13.28 -13.65
N VAL A 129 8.63 12.92 -13.28
CA VAL A 129 9.55 13.77 -12.52
C VAL A 129 10.44 14.50 -13.53
N ASN A 130 10.55 15.81 -13.38
CA ASN A 130 11.43 16.64 -14.21
C ASN A 130 12.88 16.48 -13.72
N SER A 131 13.45 15.32 -13.97
CA SER A 131 14.86 15.00 -13.74
C SER A 131 15.47 14.40 -15.01
N ILE A 132 16.79 14.29 -15.06
CA ILE A 132 17.49 13.73 -16.22
C ILE A 132 17.12 12.26 -16.43
N SER A 133 16.92 11.50 -15.35
CA SER A 133 16.48 10.10 -15.40
C SER A 133 14.96 9.92 -15.48
N GLY A 134 14.19 10.93 -15.08
CA GLY A 134 12.74 10.79 -14.87
C GLY A 134 12.36 10.16 -13.53
N GLU A 135 13.33 9.90 -12.64
CA GLU A 135 13.13 9.37 -11.29
C GLU A 135 13.37 10.43 -10.20
N LEU A 136 12.84 10.18 -9.00
CA LEU A 136 12.94 11.06 -7.85
C LEU A 136 14.36 11.14 -7.24
N LYS A 137 15.21 10.12 -7.34
CA LYS A 137 16.58 10.15 -6.78
C LYS A 137 17.44 11.30 -7.29
N ASP A 138 17.20 11.71 -8.54
CA ASP A 138 17.95 12.80 -9.17
C ASP A 138 17.33 14.17 -8.84
N SER A 139 16.19 14.17 -8.12
CA SER A 139 15.53 15.35 -7.59
C SER A 139 15.82 15.59 -6.11
N ASP A 140 16.77 14.88 -5.50
CA ASP A 140 17.16 15.02 -4.08
C ASP A 140 17.61 16.46 -3.71
N SER A 141 17.92 17.33 -4.69
CA SER A 141 18.14 18.77 -4.46
C SER A 141 16.89 19.64 -4.64
N ASP A 142 15.85 19.14 -5.30
CA ASP A 142 14.69 19.92 -5.74
C ASP A 142 13.40 19.56 -5.00
N ILE A 143 13.21 18.34 -4.48
CA ILE A 143 12.00 17.93 -3.73
C ILE A 143 12.28 17.65 -2.26
N ASP A 144 11.41 18.16 -1.37
CA ASP A 144 11.51 17.98 0.07
C ASP A 144 10.16 17.49 0.65
N ILE A 145 10.20 16.78 1.77
CA ILE A 145 9.00 16.32 2.51
C ILE A 145 8.12 17.52 2.92
N ALA A 146 8.71 18.70 3.15
CA ALA A 146 7.99 19.92 3.48
C ALA A 146 7.22 20.54 2.30
N ASP A 147 7.48 20.10 1.06
CA ASP A 147 6.85 20.66 -0.13
C ASP A 147 5.35 20.35 -0.15
N HIS A 148 4.55 21.36 -0.51
CA HIS A 148 3.11 21.21 -0.59
C HIS A 148 2.69 20.18 -1.64
N ALA A 149 3.46 20.03 -2.72
CA ALA A 149 3.23 19.04 -3.76
C ALA A 149 3.20 17.59 -3.26
N VAL A 150 3.93 17.28 -2.18
CA VAL A 150 4.00 15.93 -1.59
C VAL A 150 2.73 15.59 -0.81
N HIS A 151 2.06 16.60 -0.26
CA HIS A 151 0.87 16.43 0.61
C HIS A 151 -0.46 16.61 -0.12
N ILE A 152 -0.47 17.22 -1.31
CA ILE A 152 -1.71 17.62 -1.99
C ILE A 152 -2.41 16.48 -2.76
N CYS A 153 -1.81 15.29 -2.84
CA CYS A 153 -2.33 14.21 -3.66
C CYS A 153 -3.62 13.61 -3.05
N PRO A 154 -4.80 13.73 -3.70
CA PRO A 154 -6.06 13.27 -3.12
C PRO A 154 -6.19 11.74 -3.08
N THR A 155 -5.44 11.03 -3.93
CA THR A 155 -5.47 9.57 -4.02
C THR A 155 -4.30 8.90 -3.30
N GLY A 156 -3.39 9.68 -2.72
CA GLY A 156 -2.16 9.16 -2.12
C GLY A 156 -1.26 8.46 -3.12
N ALA A 157 -1.12 9.01 -4.34
CA ALA A 157 -0.14 8.55 -5.33
C ALA A 157 1.28 9.01 -4.98
N ILE A 158 1.42 10.15 -4.33
CA ILE A 158 2.68 10.59 -3.72
C ILE A 158 2.58 10.27 -2.23
N LEU A 159 3.51 9.48 -1.73
CA LEU A 159 3.51 8.99 -0.36
C LEU A 159 4.84 9.28 0.31
N ILE A 160 4.78 9.72 1.56
CA ILE A 160 5.95 9.85 2.40
C ILE A 160 6.24 8.46 2.97
N LYS A 161 7.48 8.01 2.83
CA LYS A 161 7.91 6.73 3.39
C LYS A 161 7.80 6.76 4.91
N ARG A 162 7.52 5.60 5.51
CA ARG A 162 7.49 5.41 6.98
C ARG A 162 6.41 6.21 7.73
N THR A 163 5.47 6.86 7.04
CA THR A 163 4.28 7.48 7.66
C THR A 163 3.05 6.56 7.63
N GLY A 164 3.07 5.51 6.81
CA GLY A 164 2.01 4.50 6.77
C GLY A 164 1.93 3.71 8.07
N TYR A 165 0.71 3.52 8.58
CA TYR A 165 0.42 2.75 9.80
C TYR A 165 0.94 3.34 11.12
N GLN A 166 1.05 4.67 11.23
CA GLN A 166 1.35 5.36 12.51
C GLN A 166 0.41 4.94 13.66
N VAL A 167 -0.83 4.57 13.35
CA VAL A 167 -1.79 4.02 14.32
C VAL A 167 -1.80 2.50 14.23
N ALA A 168 -1.55 1.85 15.37
CA ALA A 168 -1.47 0.40 15.48
C ALA A 168 -2.78 -0.30 15.08
N ILE A 169 -2.67 -1.54 14.63
CA ILE A 169 -3.84 -2.39 14.34
C ILE A 169 -4.59 -2.60 15.67
N GLY A 170 -5.80 -2.03 15.79
CA GLY A 170 -6.63 -2.06 17.01
C GLY A 170 -6.95 -0.68 17.60
N GLU A 171 -6.12 0.33 17.32
CA GLU A 171 -6.33 1.73 17.73
C GLU A 171 -6.90 2.60 16.60
N ARG A 172 -7.08 2.00 15.42
CA ARG A 172 -7.69 2.64 14.26
C ARG A 172 -9.18 2.78 14.52
N MET A 173 -9.63 4.01 14.73
CA MET A 173 -11.04 4.35 14.77
C MET A 173 -11.64 4.03 13.39
N ILE A 174 -12.60 3.11 13.35
CA ILE A 174 -13.47 2.89 12.20
C ILE A 174 -14.76 3.63 12.55
N GLU A 175 -14.87 4.88 12.13
CA GLU A 175 -16.13 5.64 12.20
C GLU A 175 -17.06 5.26 11.05
#